data_AF-U1NP13-F1
#
_entry.id   AF-U1NP13-F1
#
_cell.length_a   1.000
_cell.length_b   1.000
_cell.length_c   1.000
_cell.angle_alpha   90.00
_cell.angle_beta   90.00
_cell.angle_gamma   90.00
#
_symmetry.space_group_name_H-M   'P 1'
#
loop_
_entity.id
_entity.type
_entity.pdbx_description
1 polymer ?
#
loop_
_entity_poly.entity_id
_entity_poly.type
_entity_poly.pdbx_seq_one_letter_code
_entity_poly.pdbx_strand_id
1 'polypeptide(L)' 'MRDGICRGCGRTLTEIEDWTEYTQDEKQAIMQQLPERLTDPQTD' A
#
# COMPACT_ATOMS: atom_id res chain seq x y z
N MET A 1 -9.82 -8.79 -10.29
CA MET A 1 -9.16 -7.75 -9.46
C MET A 1 -9.97 -7.66 -8.18
N ARG A 2 -9.59 -8.38 -7.11
CA ARG A 2 -10.39 -8.39 -5.87
C ARG A 2 -9.70 -7.75 -4.67
N ASP A 3 -8.37 -7.64 -4.68
CA ASP A 3 -7.67 -7.27 -3.44
C ASP A 3 -7.21 -5.82 -3.43
N GLY A 4 -7.22 -5.13 -4.58
CA GLY A 4 -6.85 -3.70 -4.69
C GLY A 4 -5.40 -3.37 -4.29
N ILE A 5 -4.63 -4.35 -3.83
CA ILE A 5 -3.32 -4.23 -3.18
C ILE A 5 -2.28 -5.12 -3.86
N CYS A 6 -1.05 -4.61 -3.99
CA CYS A 6 0.10 -5.33 -4.50
C CYS A 6 0.65 -6.30 -3.44
N ARG A 7 0.62 -7.61 -3.74
CA ARG A 7 1.15 -8.67 -2.86
C ARG A 7 2.65 -8.55 -2.55
N GLY A 8 3.41 -7.79 -3.34
CA GLY A 8 4.84 -7.60 -3.11
C GLY A 8 5.17 -6.46 -2.14
N CYS A 9 4.46 -5.34 -2.25
CA CYS A 9 4.77 -4.13 -1.48
C CYS A 9 3.65 -3.68 -0.53
N GLY A 10 2.47 -4.31 -0.53
CA GLY A 10 1.34 -3.96 0.34
C GLY A 10 0.64 -2.65 -0.02
N ARG A 11 1.01 -2.01 -1.14
CA ARG A 11 0.41 -0.75 -1.60
C ARG A 11 -0.85 -0.98 -2.42
N THR A 12 -1.80 -0.06 -2.35
CA THR A 12 -2.93 -0.05 -3.30
C THR A 12 -2.48 0.40 -4.70
N LEU A 13 -3.31 0.18 -5.71
CA LEU A 13 -3.05 0.72 -7.05
C LEU A 13 -2.99 2.26 -7.05
N THR A 14 -3.93 2.92 -6.36
CA THR A 14 -3.94 4.38 -6.20
C THR A 14 -2.66 4.89 -5.54
N GLU A 15 -2.19 4.21 -4.49
CA GLU A 15 -0.93 4.59 -3.82
C GLU A 15 0.32 4.45 -4.71
N ILE A 16 0.25 3.58 -5.72
CA ILE A 16 1.32 3.39 -6.72
C ILE A 16 1.21 4.47 -7.81
N GLU A 17 0.01 4.71 -8.33
CA GLU A 17 -0.26 5.70 -9.38
C GLU A 17 0.07 7.12 -8.90
N ASP A 18 -0.39 7.48 -7.70
CA ASP A 18 -0.27 8.85 -7.16
C ASP A 18 1.02 9.08 -6.36
N TRP A 19 1.96 8.12 -6.38
CA TRP A 19 3.13 8.14 -5.50
C TRP A 19 3.95 9.44 -5.59
N THR A 20 4.05 10.01 -6.80
CA THR A 20 4.78 11.27 -7.01
C THR A 20 4.07 12.49 -6.47
N GLU A 21 2.75 12.43 -6.29
CA GLU A 21 1.91 13.53 -5.81
C GLU A 21 1.88 13.63 -4.29
N TYR A 22 2.11 12.52 -3.58
CA TYR A 22 2.15 12.52 -2.12
C TYR A 22 3.32 13.33 -1.56
N THR A 23 3.02 14.08 -0.50
CA THR A 23 3.97 14.72 0.39
C THR A 23 4.81 13.67 1.13
N GLN A 24 5.92 14.10 1.73
CA GLN A 24 6.78 13.20 2.50
C GLN A 24 6.02 12.56 3.68
N ASP A 25 5.14 13.31 4.35
CA ASP A 25 4.39 12.82 5.51
C ASP A 25 3.38 11.75 5.10
N GLU A 26 2.66 11.93 3.99
CA GLU A 26 1.76 10.92 3.42
C GLU A 26 2.53 9.66 3.01
N LYS A 27 3.70 9.84 2.37
CA LYS A 27 4.58 8.73 2.02
C LYS A 27 5.00 7.92 3.25
N GLN A 28 5.36 8.59 4.34
CA GLN A 28 5.73 7.94 5.60
C GLN A 28 4.53 7.21 6.22
N ALA A 29 3.36 7.84 6.26
CA ALA A 29 2.14 7.23 6.79
C ALA A 29 1.76 5.95 6.02
N ILE A 30 1.87 5.97 4.69
CA ILE A 30 1.63 4.78 3.86
C ILE A 30 2.66 3.69 4.18
N MET A 31 3.96 4.02 4.21
CA MET A 31 5.02 3.05 4.50
C MET A 31 4.87 2.36 5.86
N GLN A 32 4.36 3.08 6.87
CA GLN A 32 4.12 2.51 8.20
C GLN A 32 3.03 1.43 8.21
N GLN A 33 2.07 1.49 7.27
CA GLN A 33 0.96 0.55 7.19
C GLN A 33 1.28 -0.70 6.34
N LEU A 34 2.29 -0.64 5.46
CA LEU A 34 2.63 -1.75 4.55
C LEU A 34 2.97 -3.06 5.26
N PRO A 35 3.74 -3.08 6.37
CA PRO A 35 4.06 -4.32 7.06
C PRO A 35 2.82 -5.04 7.54
N GLU A 36 1.85 -4.32 8.12
CA GLU A 36 0.59 -4.88 8.61
C GLU A 36 -0.21 -5.51 7.47
N ARG A 37 -0.34 -4.80 6.35
CA ARG A 37 -1.03 -5.27 5.13
C ARG A 37 -0.35 -6.49 4.49
N LEU A 38 0.94 -6.70 4.72
CA LEU A 38 1.69 -7.86 4.24
C LEU A 38 1.61 -9.04 5.21
N THR A 39 1.46 -8.78 6.50
CA THR A 39 1.34 -9.81 7.54
C THR A 39 -0.08 -10.33 7.72
N ASP A 40 -1.09 -9.54 7.36
CA ASP A 40 -2.45 -10.02 7.24
C ASP A 40 -2.57 -10.72 5.87
N PRO A 41 -2.60 -12.06 5.79
CA PRO A 41 -2.99 -12.71 4.57
C PRO A 41 -4.46 -12.37 4.37
N GLN A 42 -4.74 -11.25 3.69
CA GLN A 42 -6.06 -11.00 3.14
C GLN A 42 -6.41 -12.24 2.34
N THR A 43 -7.27 -13.04 2.96
CA THR A 43 -7.50 -14.43 2.62
C THR A 43 -8.33 -14.41 1.34
N ASP A 44 -7.74 -14.91 0.25
CA ASP A 44 -8.50 -15.64 -0.76
C ASP A 44 -8.31 -17.13 -0.45
#